data_AF-A0A1A8S9F5-F1
#
_entry.id   AF-A0A1A8S9F5-F1
#
_cell.length_a   1.000
_cell.length_b   1.000
_cell.length_c   1.000
_cell.angle_alpha   90.00
_cell.angle_beta   90.00
_cell.angle_gamma   90.00
#
_symmetry.space_group_name_H-M   'P 1'
#
loop_
_entity.id
_entity.type
_entity.pdbx_description
1 polymer ?
#
loop_
_entity_poly.entity_id
_entity_poly.type
_entity_poly.pdbx_seq_one_letter_code
_entity_poly.pdbx_strand_id
1 'polypeptide(L)'
;MMSVPAKAPLLLIVHLISLVSGLRVTTPFSQVPFLTVWNAPTESCFRLYGVDLDLGMFSIIQNQNQTFMGGNITIFYSDKLGLYPRYMDQKVAVNGGVPQNSSLEEHLSVTRKNISTLIPGKDFQGLAVVDWESWRPVWKRNWDTKQVYWEGSRALVKAKHPDWSPAKVEAAAQAEFEDAGRKFMAETLKVGQEMRPDGLWGFYGFPNCYNYYNNKTSNYTGECPAVELKRNDQLRWLWNASSALYPTFNVS
;
A
#
# COMPACT_ATOMS: atom_id res chain seq x y z
N MET A 1 -16.07 80.69 45.79
CA MET A 1 -16.25 79.92 44.53
C MET A 1 -15.03 79.05 44.35
N MET A 2 -15.14 77.77 44.70
CA MET A 2 -14.06 76.78 44.65
C MET A 2 -14.12 76.04 43.32
N SER A 3 -12.97 75.89 42.66
CA SER A 3 -12.84 75.18 41.39
C SER A 3 -12.87 73.66 41.62
N VAL A 4 -13.64 72.96 40.77
CA VAL A 4 -13.72 71.49 40.72
C VAL A 4 -12.68 70.98 39.73
N PRO A 5 -11.85 69.97 40.03
CA PRO A 5 -11.02 69.34 39.02
C PRO A 5 -11.81 68.27 38.27
N ALA A 6 -11.66 68.24 36.94
CA ALA A 6 -12.27 67.27 36.05
C ALA A 6 -11.65 65.87 36.25
N LYS A 7 -12.49 64.83 36.31
CA LYS A 7 -12.07 63.43 36.28
C LYS A 7 -11.73 63.03 34.84
N ALA A 8 -10.53 62.50 34.63
CA ALA A 8 -10.15 61.84 33.37
C ALA A 8 -10.81 60.45 33.28
N PRO A 9 -11.35 60.03 32.12
CA PRO A 9 -11.87 58.69 31.95
C PRO A 9 -10.71 57.70 31.72
N LEU A 10 -10.68 56.64 32.52
CA LEU A 10 -9.78 55.50 32.35
C LEU A 10 -10.29 54.66 31.16
N LEU A 11 -9.58 54.69 30.03
CA LEU A 11 -9.86 53.83 28.88
C LEU A 11 -9.40 52.40 29.22
N LEU A 12 -10.34 51.48 29.46
CA LEU A 12 -10.03 50.05 29.52
C LEU A 12 -9.88 49.51 28.09
N ILE A 13 -8.64 49.28 27.66
CA ILE A 13 -8.35 48.52 26.44
C ILE A 13 -8.46 47.03 26.80
N VAL A 14 -9.58 46.41 26.44
CA VAL A 14 -9.74 44.96 26.50
C VAL A 14 -8.98 44.38 25.30
N HIS A 15 -7.78 43.84 25.53
CA HIS A 15 -7.10 43.05 24.52
C HIS A 15 -7.87 41.73 24.34
N LEU A 16 -8.65 41.66 23.26
CA LEU A 16 -9.21 40.41 22.76
C LEU A 16 -8.04 39.57 22.22
N ILE A 17 -7.41 38.77 23.07
CA ILE A 17 -6.48 37.74 22.61
C ILE A 17 -7.35 36.67 21.96
N SER A 18 -7.48 36.74 20.63
CA SER A 18 -7.95 35.60 19.86
C SER A 18 -6.94 34.47 20.09
N LEU A 19 -7.30 33.47 20.89
CA LEU A 19 -6.67 32.16 20.78
C LEU A 19 -7.02 31.66 19.38
N VAL A 20 -6.17 31.99 18.42
CA VAL A 20 -6.07 31.19 17.20
C VAL A 20 -5.51 29.87 17.69
N SER A 21 -6.40 28.92 17.98
CA SER A 21 -6.03 27.51 17.98
C SER A 21 -5.41 27.28 16.62
N GLY A 22 -4.08 27.29 16.56
CA GLY A 22 -3.38 27.07 15.31
C GLY A 22 -3.92 25.78 14.73
N LEU A 23 -4.65 25.86 13.61
CA LEU A 23 -4.79 24.70 12.77
C LEU A 23 -3.35 24.27 12.52
N ARG A 24 -2.96 23.12 13.07
CA ARG A 24 -1.76 22.43 12.57
C ARG A 24 -2.10 22.13 11.12
N VAL A 25 -1.71 23.04 10.23
CA VAL A 25 -1.66 22.76 8.81
C VAL A 25 -0.55 21.73 8.69
N THR A 26 -0.95 20.47 8.77
CA THR A 26 -0.05 19.36 8.48
C THR A 26 0.29 19.48 7.01
N THR A 27 1.53 19.83 6.71
CA THR A 27 2.06 19.85 5.36
C THR A 27 1.80 18.47 4.74
N PRO A 28 1.10 18.39 3.58
CA PRO A 28 0.89 17.12 2.88
C PRO A 28 2.23 16.40 2.66
N PHE A 29 2.23 15.06 2.74
CA PHE A 29 3.46 14.28 2.59
C PHE A 29 4.16 14.55 1.25
N SER A 30 3.38 14.84 0.21
CA SER A 30 3.85 15.20 -1.13
C SER A 30 4.63 16.53 -1.19
N GLN A 31 4.56 17.37 -0.15
CA GLN A 31 5.25 18.66 -0.09
C GLN A 31 6.52 18.63 0.78
N VAL A 32 6.84 17.48 1.39
CA VAL A 32 8.05 17.31 2.19
C VAL A 32 9.07 16.53 1.36
N PRO A 33 10.33 17.03 1.20
CA PRO A 33 11.31 16.38 0.33
C PRO A 33 11.79 15.03 0.86
N PHE A 34 11.79 14.85 2.19
CA PHE A 34 12.18 13.61 2.85
C PHE A 34 11.38 13.43 4.14
N LEU A 35 10.81 12.24 4.33
CA LEU A 35 10.04 11.89 5.51
C LEU A 35 10.36 10.47 5.96
N THR A 36 10.28 10.25 7.26
CA THR A 36 10.40 8.93 7.90
C THR A 36 9.07 8.58 8.55
N VAL A 37 8.60 7.35 8.33
CA VAL A 37 7.31 6.87 8.86
C VAL A 37 7.52 5.62 9.68
N TRP A 38 6.92 5.60 10.87
CA TRP A 38 6.90 4.44 11.74
C TRP A 38 5.73 3.52 11.38
N ASN A 39 6.06 2.33 10.89
CA ASN A 39 5.09 1.27 10.59
C ASN A 39 5.39 -0.02 11.38
N ALA A 40 5.76 0.13 12.65
CA ALA A 40 5.90 -1.00 13.57
C ALA A 40 4.66 -1.12 14.48
N PRO A 41 4.23 -2.34 14.85
CA PRO A 41 3.01 -2.57 15.64
C PRO A 41 3.24 -2.26 17.13
N THR A 42 3.55 -1.02 17.47
CA THR A 42 3.94 -0.61 18.83
C THR A 42 2.77 -0.26 19.74
N GLU A 43 1.53 -0.23 19.23
CA GLU A 43 0.30 -0.08 20.03
C GLU A 43 0.25 -1.04 21.23
N SER A 44 0.67 -2.29 21.04
CA SER A 44 0.68 -3.29 22.11
C SER A 44 1.70 -2.98 23.22
N CYS A 45 2.75 -2.22 22.93
CA CYS A 45 3.78 -1.87 23.92
C CYS A 45 3.18 -1.03 25.05
N PHE A 46 2.38 -0.02 24.69
CA PHE A 46 1.68 0.79 25.68
C PHE A 46 0.62 -0.03 26.42
N ARG A 47 -0.22 -0.76 25.69
CA ARG A 47 -1.33 -1.53 26.28
C ARG A 47 -0.87 -2.63 27.24
N LEU A 48 0.22 -3.33 26.92
CA LEU A 48 0.69 -4.48 27.69
C LEU A 48 1.75 -4.10 28.75
N TYR A 49 2.55 -3.07 28.49
CA TYR A 49 3.74 -2.76 29.31
C TYR A 49 3.80 -1.31 29.78
N GLY A 50 2.83 -0.46 29.42
CA GLY A 50 2.86 0.98 29.76
C GLY A 50 3.97 1.76 29.07
N VAL A 51 4.59 1.20 28.03
CA VAL A 51 5.68 1.82 27.28
C VAL A 51 5.10 2.64 26.13
N ASP A 52 5.12 3.96 26.29
CA ASP A 52 4.82 4.91 25.21
C ASP A 52 6.12 5.33 24.52
N LEU A 53 6.14 5.18 23.20
CA LEU A 53 7.28 5.55 22.35
C LEU A 53 7.08 6.98 21.82
N ASP A 54 7.84 7.93 22.35
CA ASP A 54 7.90 9.28 21.79
C ASP A 54 8.83 9.31 20.57
N LEU A 55 8.23 9.17 19.38
CA LEU A 55 8.93 9.25 18.10
C LEU A 55 9.05 10.68 17.56
N GLY A 56 8.38 11.64 18.20
CA GLY A 56 8.35 13.03 17.75
C GLY A 56 9.72 13.70 17.81
N MET A 57 10.56 13.30 18.77
CA MET A 57 11.95 13.77 18.91
C MET A 57 12.82 13.48 17.68
N PHE A 58 12.48 12.44 16.91
CA PHE A 58 13.24 11.99 15.75
C PHE A 58 12.65 12.48 14.41
N SER A 59 11.63 13.35 14.46
CA SER A 59 10.87 13.75 13.28
C SER A 59 10.25 12.57 12.52
N ILE A 60 9.98 11.47 13.22
CA ILE A 60 9.35 10.28 12.64
C ILE A 60 7.84 10.44 12.74
N ILE A 61 7.18 10.34 11.59
CA ILE A 61 5.73 10.38 11.50
C ILE A 61 5.16 9.06 12.01
N GLN A 62 4.20 9.11 12.92
CA GLN A 62 3.52 7.95 13.47
C GLN A 62 2.00 8.14 13.45
N ASN A 63 1.25 7.04 13.39
CA ASN A 63 -0.19 7.11 13.55
C ASN A 63 -0.58 7.56 14.96
N GLN A 64 -1.74 8.21 15.08
CA GLN A 64 -2.32 8.57 16.37
C GLN A 64 -2.50 7.31 17.24
N ASN A 65 -2.22 7.42 18.54
CA ASN A 65 -2.26 6.30 19.49
C ASN A 65 -1.40 5.09 19.09
N GLN A 66 -0.40 5.30 18.22
CA GLN A 66 0.47 4.25 17.69
C GLN A 66 -0.28 3.12 16.96
N THR A 67 -1.50 3.38 16.46
CA THR A 67 -2.27 2.36 15.76
C THR A 67 -1.52 1.86 14.52
N PHE A 68 -1.60 0.57 14.26
CA PHE A 68 -0.87 -0.01 13.13
C PHE A 68 -1.44 0.44 11.77
N MET A 69 -2.75 0.63 11.68
CA MET A 69 -3.43 1.24 10.53
C MET A 69 -4.06 2.56 10.99
N GLY A 70 -3.74 3.66 10.32
CA GLY A 70 -4.19 4.99 10.72
C GLY A 70 -4.01 6.06 9.63
N GLY A 71 -4.24 7.31 10.02
CA GLY A 71 -4.32 8.45 9.09
C GLY A 71 -3.00 8.83 8.41
N ASN A 72 -1.85 8.43 8.96
CA ASN A 72 -0.53 8.71 8.37
C ASN A 72 -0.03 7.55 7.52
N ILE A 73 -0.23 6.31 7.98
CA ILE A 73 0.05 5.10 7.21
C ILE A 73 -0.99 4.03 7.50
N THR A 74 -1.48 3.41 6.43
CA THR A 74 -2.34 2.23 6.47
C THR A 74 -1.74 1.19 5.53
N ILE A 75 -1.30 0.06 6.10
CA ILE A 75 -0.86 -1.11 5.34
C ILE A 75 -1.97 -2.16 5.28
N PHE A 76 -2.25 -2.65 4.08
CA PHE A 76 -3.27 -3.64 3.80
C PHE A 76 -2.62 -4.99 3.50
N TYR A 77 -2.55 -5.86 4.50
CA TYR A 77 -2.18 -7.25 4.29
C TYR A 77 -3.20 -8.00 3.42
N SER A 78 -2.81 -9.19 2.97
CA SER A 78 -3.57 -10.05 2.05
C SER A 78 -5.06 -10.30 2.39
N ASP A 79 -5.46 -10.15 3.65
CA ASP A 79 -6.83 -10.35 4.14
C ASP A 79 -7.57 -9.04 4.48
N LYS A 80 -6.95 -7.88 4.23
CA LYS A 80 -7.46 -6.56 4.64
C LYS A 80 -8.04 -5.71 3.52
N LEU A 81 -7.83 -6.07 2.27
CA LEU A 81 -8.29 -5.28 1.12
C LEU A 81 -8.86 -6.18 0.03
N GLY A 82 -10.19 -6.24 -0.03
CA GLY A 82 -10.90 -7.02 -1.03
C GLY A 82 -10.78 -8.52 -0.85
N LEU A 83 -11.24 -9.24 -1.86
CA LEU A 83 -11.13 -10.71 -1.96
C LEU A 83 -9.89 -11.07 -2.76
N TYR A 84 -8.71 -10.93 -2.17
CA TYR A 84 -7.44 -11.23 -2.85
C TYR A 84 -7.31 -12.74 -3.12
N PRO A 85 -7.17 -13.18 -4.38
CA PRO A 85 -7.01 -14.59 -4.71
C PRO A 85 -5.62 -15.08 -4.35
N ARG A 86 -5.53 -16.18 -3.59
CA ARG A 86 -4.26 -16.75 -3.17
C ARG A 86 -4.40 -18.21 -2.79
N TYR A 87 -3.26 -18.87 -2.66
CA TYR A 87 -3.17 -20.16 -1.99
C TYR A 87 -2.67 -19.98 -0.55
N MET A 88 -3.31 -20.64 0.40
CA MET A 88 -2.79 -20.81 1.76
C MET A 88 -1.90 -22.06 1.85
N ASP A 89 -1.47 -22.39 3.05
CA ASP A 89 -0.75 -23.64 3.35
C ASP A 89 -1.49 -24.86 2.77
N GLN A 90 -0.72 -25.90 2.47
CA GLN A 90 -1.20 -27.11 1.77
C GLN A 90 -1.91 -26.83 0.43
N LYS A 91 -1.62 -25.70 -0.25
CA LYS A 91 -2.19 -25.32 -1.55
C LYS A 91 -3.71 -25.17 -1.53
N VAL A 92 -4.30 -24.77 -0.40
CA VAL A 92 -5.74 -24.50 -0.30
C VAL A 92 -6.07 -23.18 -1.01
N ALA A 93 -6.92 -23.23 -2.03
CA ALA A 93 -7.33 -22.05 -2.78
C ALA A 93 -8.27 -21.16 -1.96
N VAL A 94 -7.94 -19.87 -1.88
CA VAL A 94 -8.76 -18.81 -1.30
C VAL A 94 -9.18 -17.86 -2.40
N ASN A 95 -10.46 -17.48 -2.41
CA ASN A 95 -11.06 -16.61 -3.43
C ASN A 95 -10.76 -17.07 -4.87
N GLY A 96 -10.74 -18.38 -5.14
CA GLY A 96 -10.43 -18.93 -6.46
C GLY A 96 -8.96 -19.27 -6.72
N GLY A 97 -8.04 -18.89 -5.82
CA GLY A 97 -6.62 -19.26 -5.86
C GLY A 97 -5.77 -18.44 -6.82
N VAL A 98 -6.25 -18.24 -8.05
CA VAL A 98 -5.59 -17.45 -9.11
C VAL A 98 -6.53 -16.35 -9.62
N PRO A 99 -6.03 -15.19 -10.06
CA PRO A 99 -6.87 -14.03 -10.39
C PRO A 99 -7.89 -14.27 -11.51
N GLN A 100 -7.58 -15.11 -12.51
CA GLN A 100 -8.51 -15.42 -13.60
C GLN A 100 -9.63 -16.38 -13.20
N ASN A 101 -9.64 -16.88 -11.97
CA ASN A 101 -10.67 -17.76 -11.40
C ASN A 101 -11.48 -17.09 -10.29
N SER A 102 -11.45 -15.76 -10.24
CA SER A 102 -11.96 -14.95 -9.14
C SER A 102 -12.84 -13.84 -9.67
N SER A 103 -13.91 -13.50 -8.94
CA SER A 103 -14.78 -12.38 -9.30
C SER A 103 -14.11 -11.05 -8.96
N LEU A 104 -13.72 -10.29 -9.98
CA LEU A 104 -13.19 -8.93 -9.82
C LEU A 104 -14.25 -7.98 -9.23
N GLU A 105 -15.51 -8.14 -9.60
CA GLU A 105 -16.60 -7.30 -9.10
C GLU A 105 -16.79 -7.46 -7.59
N GLU A 106 -16.88 -8.71 -7.12
CA GLU A 106 -17.02 -9.00 -5.69
C GLU A 106 -15.79 -8.53 -4.91
N HIS A 107 -14.59 -8.75 -5.48
CA HIS A 107 -13.36 -8.23 -4.93
C HIS A 107 -13.44 -6.71 -4.70
N LEU A 108 -13.79 -5.94 -5.74
CA LEU A 108 -13.85 -4.48 -5.67
C LEU A 108 -14.99 -3.98 -4.75
N SER A 109 -16.09 -4.73 -4.63
CA SER A 109 -17.17 -4.44 -3.68
C SER A 109 -16.67 -4.52 -2.23
N VAL A 110 -15.92 -5.58 -1.90
CA VAL A 110 -15.30 -5.76 -0.58
C VAL A 110 -14.19 -4.73 -0.35
N THR A 111 -13.36 -4.45 -1.36
CA THR A 111 -12.32 -3.40 -1.32
C THR A 111 -12.90 -2.05 -0.89
N ARG A 112 -14.02 -1.62 -1.49
CA ARG A 112 -14.68 -0.35 -1.09
C ARG A 112 -15.12 -0.35 0.37
N LYS A 113 -15.70 -1.45 0.84
CA LYS A 113 -16.10 -1.60 2.25
C LYS A 113 -14.88 -1.53 3.18
N ASN A 114 -13.78 -2.22 2.84
CA ASN A 114 -12.56 -2.18 3.63
C ASN A 114 -11.96 -0.78 3.70
N ILE A 115 -11.89 -0.04 2.58
CA ILE A 115 -11.37 1.32 2.56
C ILE A 115 -12.22 2.26 3.42
N SER A 116 -13.55 2.18 3.33
CA SER A 116 -14.46 2.96 4.17
C SER A 116 -14.25 2.71 5.67
N THR A 117 -13.94 1.48 6.05
CA THR A 117 -13.73 1.10 7.46
C THR A 117 -12.33 1.46 7.96
N LEU A 118 -11.30 1.14 7.19
CA LEU A 118 -9.90 1.22 7.62
C LEU A 118 -9.31 2.63 7.44
N ILE A 119 -9.82 3.40 6.49
CA ILE A 119 -9.42 4.78 6.24
C ILE A 119 -10.68 5.67 6.27
N PRO A 120 -11.27 5.96 7.44
CA PRO A 120 -12.57 6.66 7.50
C PRO A 120 -12.53 8.10 6.97
N GLY A 121 -11.40 8.80 7.13
CA GLY A 121 -11.22 10.17 6.63
C GLY A 121 -11.16 10.20 5.10
N LYS A 122 -12.04 10.96 4.45
CA LYS A 122 -12.08 11.09 2.99
C LYS A 122 -10.95 11.94 2.42
N ASP A 123 -10.42 12.84 3.24
CA ASP A 123 -9.27 13.72 3.05
C ASP A 123 -7.95 13.05 3.48
N PHE A 124 -7.89 11.71 3.46
CA PHE A 124 -6.68 10.97 3.77
C PHE A 124 -5.55 11.34 2.80
N GLN A 125 -4.42 11.77 3.38
CA GLN A 125 -3.20 12.17 2.67
C GLN A 125 -1.99 11.29 3.03
N GLY A 126 -2.23 10.19 3.75
CA GLY A 126 -1.19 9.28 4.23
C GLY A 126 -0.74 8.25 3.19
N LEU A 127 0.13 7.35 3.63
CA LEU A 127 0.61 6.21 2.86
C LEU A 127 -0.42 5.07 2.90
N ALA A 128 -0.92 4.66 1.74
CA ALA A 128 -1.82 3.52 1.57
C ALA A 128 -1.08 2.38 0.85
N VAL A 129 -0.51 1.49 1.64
CA VAL A 129 0.40 0.43 1.17
C VAL A 129 -0.36 -0.88 1.02
N VAL A 130 -0.49 -1.40 -0.19
CA VAL A 130 -1.10 -2.71 -0.43
C VAL A 130 -0.02 -3.78 -0.39
N ASP A 131 -0.09 -4.67 0.59
CA ASP A 131 0.89 -5.71 0.84
C ASP A 131 0.40 -7.08 0.37
N TRP A 132 0.44 -7.25 -0.96
CA TRP A 132 0.03 -8.47 -1.65
C TRP A 132 1.23 -9.22 -2.19
N GLU A 133 1.71 -10.18 -1.41
CA GLU A 133 2.92 -10.91 -1.73
C GLU A 133 2.66 -12.30 -2.29
N SER A 134 1.42 -12.77 -2.39
CA SER A 134 1.15 -14.19 -2.64
C SER A 134 1.53 -14.61 -4.07
N TRP A 135 1.24 -13.76 -5.06
CA TRP A 135 1.65 -13.92 -6.46
C TRP A 135 2.17 -12.60 -7.05
N ARG A 136 2.88 -12.69 -8.18
CA ARG A 136 3.44 -11.53 -8.91
C ARG A 136 2.75 -11.40 -10.27
N PRO A 137 2.42 -10.19 -10.74
CA PRO A 137 1.65 -9.99 -11.97
C PRO A 137 2.39 -10.39 -13.25
N VAL A 138 3.71 -10.58 -13.19
CA VAL A 138 4.52 -11.11 -14.30
C VAL A 138 4.65 -12.62 -14.11
N TRP A 139 4.14 -13.41 -15.05
CA TRP A 139 4.08 -14.87 -15.01
C TRP A 139 5.43 -15.49 -14.63
N LYS A 140 6.49 -15.07 -15.31
CA LYS A 140 7.86 -15.59 -15.11
C LYS A 140 8.44 -15.29 -13.72
N ARG A 141 7.83 -14.40 -12.94
CA ARG A 141 8.23 -14.09 -11.57
C ARG A 141 7.52 -14.95 -10.52
N ASN A 142 6.66 -15.92 -10.88
CA ASN A 142 6.01 -16.83 -9.92
C ASN A 142 6.77 -18.15 -9.70
N TRP A 143 8.05 -18.04 -9.35
CA TRP A 143 8.96 -19.15 -9.05
C TRP A 143 8.97 -19.53 -7.56
N ASP A 144 9.76 -20.54 -7.21
CA ASP A 144 9.86 -21.12 -5.86
C ASP A 144 8.48 -21.51 -5.30
N THR A 145 8.13 -21.03 -4.11
CA THR A 145 6.84 -21.29 -3.46
C THR A 145 5.63 -20.77 -4.24
N LYS A 146 5.85 -19.93 -5.27
CA LYS A 146 4.79 -19.38 -6.14
C LYS A 146 4.51 -20.23 -7.38
N GLN A 147 5.19 -21.37 -7.56
CA GLN A 147 4.90 -22.27 -8.68
C GLN A 147 3.45 -22.79 -8.69
N VAL A 148 2.79 -22.82 -7.52
CA VAL A 148 1.38 -23.18 -7.39
C VAL A 148 0.46 -22.32 -8.28
N TYR A 149 0.82 -21.07 -8.56
CA TYR A 149 0.04 -20.21 -9.45
C TYR A 149 0.15 -20.65 -10.92
N TRP A 150 1.29 -21.20 -11.33
CA TRP A 150 1.43 -21.83 -12.65
C TRP A 150 0.61 -23.12 -12.74
N GLU A 151 0.66 -23.95 -11.69
CA GLU A 151 -0.10 -25.20 -11.62
C GLU A 151 -1.62 -24.94 -11.68
N GLY A 152 -2.13 -24.05 -10.83
CA GLY A 152 -3.54 -23.69 -10.78
C GLY A 152 -4.04 -23.11 -12.11
N SER A 153 -3.28 -22.18 -12.70
CA SER A 153 -3.63 -21.56 -13.98
C SER A 153 -3.70 -22.59 -15.12
N ARG A 154 -2.71 -23.49 -15.20
CA ARG A 154 -2.70 -24.54 -16.24
C ARG A 154 -3.81 -25.56 -16.04
N ALA A 155 -4.10 -25.94 -14.79
CA ALA A 155 -5.19 -26.86 -14.49
C ALA A 155 -6.55 -26.31 -14.95
N LEU A 156 -6.81 -25.02 -14.73
CA LEU A 156 -8.03 -24.35 -15.19
C LEU A 156 -8.17 -24.37 -16.71
N VAL A 157 -7.11 -24.01 -17.43
CA VAL A 157 -7.12 -24.01 -18.90
C VAL A 157 -7.29 -25.44 -19.43
N LYS A 158 -6.58 -26.42 -18.85
CA LYS A 158 -6.68 -27.83 -19.27
C LYS A 158 -8.06 -28.42 -19.02
N ALA A 159 -8.73 -28.04 -17.92
CA ALA A 159 -10.10 -28.47 -17.64
C ALA A 159 -11.10 -27.94 -18.68
N LYS A 160 -10.93 -26.69 -19.14
CA LYS A 160 -11.75 -26.09 -20.21
C LYS A 160 -11.42 -26.64 -21.60
N HIS A 161 -10.17 -27.03 -21.82
CA HIS A 161 -9.66 -27.51 -23.11
C HIS A 161 -8.87 -28.83 -22.97
N PRO A 162 -9.56 -29.98 -22.74
CA PRO A 162 -8.90 -31.27 -22.49
C PRO A 162 -8.01 -31.74 -23.64
N ASP A 163 -8.30 -31.35 -24.88
CA ASP A 163 -7.56 -31.80 -26.07
C ASP A 163 -6.39 -30.88 -26.46
N TRP A 164 -6.21 -29.75 -25.78
CA TRP A 164 -5.11 -28.84 -26.08
C TRP A 164 -3.75 -29.44 -25.71
N SER A 165 -2.77 -29.16 -26.58
CA SER A 165 -1.38 -29.51 -26.33
C SER A 165 -0.82 -28.73 -25.12
N PRO A 166 0.21 -29.27 -24.44
CA PRO A 166 0.81 -28.59 -23.28
C PRO A 166 1.27 -27.15 -23.59
N ALA A 167 1.82 -26.90 -24.78
CA ALA A 167 2.27 -25.57 -25.18
C ALA A 167 1.11 -24.57 -25.35
N LYS A 168 -0.04 -25.01 -25.87
CA LYS A 168 -1.24 -24.16 -25.96
C LYS A 168 -1.80 -23.84 -24.59
N VAL A 169 -1.81 -24.83 -23.68
CA VAL A 169 -2.25 -24.65 -22.29
C VAL A 169 -1.35 -23.65 -21.56
N GLU A 170 -0.02 -23.77 -21.69
CA GLU A 170 0.94 -22.85 -21.08
C GLU A 170 0.73 -21.41 -21.57
N ALA A 171 0.63 -21.21 -22.89
CA ALA A 171 0.46 -19.89 -23.47
C ALA A 171 -0.85 -19.21 -23.01
N ALA A 172 -1.96 -19.95 -23.00
CA ALA A 172 -3.24 -19.43 -22.53
C ALA A 172 -3.25 -19.19 -21.01
N ALA A 173 -2.67 -20.10 -20.22
CA ALA A 173 -2.58 -19.94 -18.77
C ALA A 173 -1.77 -18.69 -18.38
N GLN A 174 -0.66 -18.43 -19.08
CA GLN A 174 0.11 -17.20 -18.91
C GLN A 174 -0.74 -15.97 -19.27
N ALA A 175 -1.35 -15.95 -20.46
CA ALA A 175 -2.12 -14.80 -20.93
C ALA A 175 -3.30 -14.47 -20.01
N GLU A 176 -4.08 -15.47 -19.60
CA GLU A 176 -5.22 -15.31 -18.69
C GLU A 176 -4.78 -14.82 -17.29
N PHE A 177 -3.70 -15.39 -16.76
CA PHE A 177 -3.16 -15.00 -15.45
C PHE A 177 -2.66 -13.55 -15.44
N GLU A 178 -1.84 -13.16 -16.43
CA GLU A 178 -1.28 -11.80 -16.48
C GLU A 178 -2.37 -10.76 -16.77
N ASP A 179 -3.36 -11.09 -17.59
CA ASP A 179 -4.51 -10.21 -17.86
C ASP A 179 -5.37 -9.99 -16.61
N ALA A 180 -5.74 -11.06 -15.92
CA ALA A 180 -6.54 -10.97 -14.71
C ALA A 180 -5.74 -10.33 -13.56
N GLY A 181 -4.48 -10.71 -13.37
CA GLY A 181 -3.59 -10.13 -12.35
C GLY A 181 -3.42 -8.62 -12.53
N ARG A 182 -3.26 -8.16 -13.78
CA ARG A 182 -3.25 -6.73 -14.12
C ARG A 182 -4.53 -6.03 -13.68
N LYS A 183 -5.70 -6.57 -14.06
CA LYS A 183 -7.00 -5.99 -13.73
C LYS A 183 -7.21 -5.91 -12.21
N PHE A 184 -6.92 -7.00 -11.49
CA PHE A 184 -7.03 -7.03 -10.02
C PHE A 184 -6.19 -5.94 -9.36
N MET A 185 -4.92 -5.82 -9.72
CA MET A 185 -4.04 -4.83 -9.10
C MET A 185 -4.40 -3.39 -9.49
N ALA A 186 -4.61 -3.13 -10.79
CA ALA A 186 -4.88 -1.78 -11.29
C ALA A 186 -6.22 -1.23 -10.81
N GLU A 187 -7.30 -2.02 -10.90
CA GLU A 187 -8.63 -1.56 -10.48
C GLU A 187 -8.73 -1.39 -8.96
N THR A 188 -7.96 -2.16 -8.18
CA THR A 188 -7.88 -1.97 -6.72
C THR A 188 -7.26 -0.61 -6.38
N LEU A 189 -6.14 -0.25 -7.00
CA LEU A 189 -5.51 1.07 -6.80
C LEU A 189 -6.41 2.20 -7.27
N LYS A 190 -7.11 2.00 -8.38
CA LYS A 190 -8.07 2.98 -8.91
C LYS A 190 -9.21 3.23 -7.93
N VAL A 191 -9.82 2.17 -7.38
CA VAL A 191 -10.84 2.30 -6.32
C VAL A 191 -10.27 3.02 -5.09
N GLY A 192 -9.04 2.68 -4.69
CA GLY A 192 -8.32 3.38 -3.62
C GLY A 192 -8.26 4.89 -3.84
N GLN A 193 -7.78 5.32 -5.01
CA GLN A 193 -7.66 6.72 -5.38
C GLN A 193 -9.01 7.41 -5.62
N GLU A 194 -10.01 6.73 -6.17
CA GLU A 194 -11.37 7.30 -6.29
C GLU A 194 -11.97 7.61 -4.91
N MET A 195 -11.71 6.76 -3.93
CA MET A 195 -12.24 6.92 -2.58
C MET A 195 -11.41 7.87 -1.73
N ARG A 196 -10.08 7.85 -1.88
CA ARG A 196 -9.10 8.64 -1.11
C ARG A 196 -8.10 9.26 -2.11
N PRO A 197 -8.48 10.34 -2.80
CA PRO A 197 -7.74 10.88 -3.95
C PRO A 197 -6.37 11.45 -3.59
N ASP A 198 -6.22 11.97 -2.37
CA ASP A 198 -4.93 12.50 -1.92
C ASP A 198 -4.06 11.44 -1.22
N GLY A 199 -4.56 10.20 -1.13
CA GLY A 199 -3.83 9.07 -0.58
C GLY A 199 -2.68 8.65 -1.49
N LEU A 200 -1.56 8.29 -0.89
CA LEU A 200 -0.40 7.77 -1.59
C LEU A 200 -0.54 6.24 -1.72
N TRP A 201 -1.13 5.77 -2.81
CA TRP A 201 -1.47 4.38 -3.08
C TRP A 201 -0.39 3.67 -3.90
N GLY A 202 -0.03 2.47 -3.47
CA GLY A 202 0.93 1.64 -4.18
C GLY A 202 1.08 0.26 -3.55
N PHE A 203 1.75 -0.65 -4.26
CA PHE A 203 2.02 -1.99 -3.75
C PHE A 203 3.40 -2.08 -3.11
N TYR A 204 3.46 -2.71 -1.94
CA TYR A 204 4.70 -3.10 -1.29
C TYR A 204 5.53 -4.02 -2.20
N GLY A 205 6.85 -3.79 -2.26
CA GLY A 205 7.79 -4.58 -3.04
C GLY A 205 7.86 -4.22 -4.53
N PHE A 206 7.15 -3.16 -4.97
CA PHE A 206 7.16 -2.72 -6.37
C PHE A 206 7.74 -1.32 -6.56
N PRO A 207 8.65 -1.12 -7.53
CA PRO A 207 9.30 -2.16 -8.35
C PRO A 207 10.27 -3.03 -7.54
N ASN A 208 10.54 -4.24 -8.02
CA ASN A 208 11.60 -5.10 -7.47
C ASN A 208 12.79 -5.16 -8.43
N CYS A 209 13.99 -5.04 -7.88
CA CYS A 209 15.26 -5.04 -8.61
C CYS A 209 15.84 -6.45 -8.80
N TYR A 210 15.58 -7.37 -7.87
CA TYR A 210 16.11 -8.74 -7.86
C TYR A 210 17.64 -8.84 -8.02
N ASN A 211 18.38 -7.82 -7.58
CA ASN A 211 19.84 -7.77 -7.62
C ASN A 211 20.50 -8.72 -6.60
N TYR A 212 19.79 -9.13 -5.54
CA TYR A 212 20.31 -10.00 -4.49
C TYR A 212 20.67 -11.44 -4.95
N TYR A 213 20.14 -11.92 -6.08
CA TYR A 213 20.50 -13.25 -6.61
C TYR A 213 21.94 -13.35 -7.13
N ASN A 214 22.60 -12.20 -7.32
CA ASN A 214 23.94 -12.13 -7.90
C ASN A 214 25.07 -11.97 -6.85
N ASN A 215 24.78 -12.17 -5.56
CA ASN A 215 25.76 -12.06 -4.46
C ASN A 215 26.94 -13.05 -4.53
N LYS A 216 27.00 -13.92 -5.56
CA LYS A 216 28.10 -14.88 -5.78
C LYS A 216 29.10 -14.44 -6.85
N THR A 217 28.90 -13.30 -7.51
CA THR A 217 29.87 -12.76 -8.47
C THR A 217 30.87 -11.84 -7.78
N SER A 218 32.17 -11.99 -8.08
CA SER A 218 33.25 -11.16 -7.53
C SER A 218 33.14 -9.66 -7.85
N ASN A 219 32.30 -9.29 -8.83
CA ASN A 219 32.07 -7.92 -9.30
C ASN A 219 30.60 -7.49 -9.13
N TYR A 220 30.03 -7.68 -7.95
CA TYR A 220 28.65 -7.27 -7.69
C TYR A 220 28.52 -5.73 -7.65
N THR A 221 27.74 -5.15 -8.57
CA THR A 221 27.55 -3.71 -8.71
C THR A 221 26.29 -3.18 -8.00
N GLY A 222 25.39 -4.06 -7.58
CA GLY A 222 24.07 -3.70 -7.09
C GLY A 222 23.06 -3.33 -8.19
N GLU A 223 23.46 -3.35 -9.47
CA GLU A 223 22.55 -3.08 -10.58
C GLU A 223 21.46 -4.15 -10.72
N CYS A 224 20.26 -3.72 -11.10
CA CYS A 224 19.20 -4.66 -11.42
C CYS A 224 19.54 -5.43 -12.69
N PRO A 225 19.36 -6.76 -12.74
CA PRO A 225 19.60 -7.53 -13.95
C PRO A 225 18.77 -6.98 -15.14
N ALA A 226 19.37 -6.95 -16.33
CA ALA A 226 18.71 -6.37 -17.52
C ALA A 226 17.35 -7.01 -17.86
N VAL A 227 17.16 -8.29 -17.53
CA VAL A 227 15.87 -8.98 -17.69
C VAL A 227 14.80 -8.44 -16.73
N GLU A 228 15.19 -7.99 -15.55
CA GLU A 228 14.28 -7.45 -14.53
C GLU A 228 13.88 -6.02 -14.84
N LEU A 229 14.77 -5.23 -15.45
CA LEU A 229 14.42 -3.93 -16.03
C LEU A 229 13.32 -4.10 -17.09
N LYS A 230 13.50 -5.00 -18.06
CA LYS A 230 12.49 -5.29 -19.09
C LYS A 230 11.16 -5.76 -18.50
N ARG A 231 11.18 -6.56 -17.43
CA ARG A 231 9.96 -7.03 -16.74
C ARG A 231 9.29 -5.88 -15.97
N ASN A 232 10.05 -4.93 -15.44
CA ASN A 232 9.48 -3.72 -14.83
C ASN A 232 8.89 -2.77 -15.88
N ASP A 233 9.45 -2.72 -17.09
CA ASP A 233 8.87 -1.95 -18.20
C ASP A 233 7.48 -2.49 -18.62
N GLN A 234 7.29 -3.82 -18.58
CA GLN A 234 5.99 -4.47 -18.82
C GLN A 234 4.91 -4.07 -17.80
N LEU A 235 5.32 -3.59 -16.62
CA LEU A 235 4.44 -3.15 -15.54
C LEU A 235 4.13 -1.64 -15.59
N ARG A 236 4.33 -0.97 -16.73
CA ARG A 236 3.99 0.46 -16.89
C ARG A 236 2.56 0.81 -16.46
N TRP A 237 1.63 -0.11 -16.67
CA TRP A 237 0.25 0.03 -16.22
C TRP A 237 0.12 0.16 -14.70
N LEU A 238 1.00 -0.49 -13.92
CA LEU A 238 1.01 -0.44 -12.47
C LEU A 238 1.56 0.90 -11.98
N TRP A 239 2.63 1.39 -12.61
CA TRP A 239 3.23 2.70 -12.30
C TRP A 239 2.21 3.81 -12.56
N ASN A 240 1.53 3.77 -13.70
CA ASN A 240 0.51 4.74 -14.06
C ASN A 240 -0.72 4.69 -13.14
N ALA A 241 -1.02 3.53 -12.57
CA ALA A 241 -2.13 3.35 -11.64
C ALA A 241 -1.74 3.66 -10.19
N SER A 242 -0.47 3.90 -9.87
CA SER A 242 -0.01 4.17 -8.49
C SER A 242 0.21 5.66 -8.29
N SER A 243 -0.06 6.16 -7.08
CA SER A 243 0.34 7.52 -6.67
C SER A 243 1.62 7.53 -5.81
N ALA A 244 2.10 6.35 -5.39
CA ALA A 244 3.42 6.17 -4.78
C ALA A 244 4.02 4.79 -5.10
N LEU A 245 5.36 4.67 -4.98
CA LEU A 245 6.09 3.41 -5.16
C LEU A 245 6.70 2.98 -3.82
N TYR A 246 6.65 1.68 -3.52
CA TYR A 246 7.12 1.11 -2.26
C TYR A 246 8.13 -0.03 -2.49
N PRO A 247 9.31 0.26 -3.08
CA PRO A 247 10.37 -0.74 -3.23
C PRO A 247 10.94 -1.17 -1.87
N THR A 248 11.43 -2.40 -1.80
CA THR A 248 12.03 -2.98 -0.59
C THR A 248 13.54 -3.07 -0.70
N PHE A 249 14.24 -2.75 0.40
CA PHE A 249 15.70 -2.74 0.47
C PHE A 249 16.24 -3.51 1.69
N ASN A 250 15.59 -4.64 2.03
CA ASN A 250 16.04 -5.50 3.11
C ASN A 250 17.47 -6.01 2.84
N VAL A 251 18.35 -5.85 3.83
CA VAL A 251 19.71 -6.39 3.78
C VAL A 251 19.68 -7.82 4.32
N SER A 252 20.17 -8.77 3.52
CA SER A 252 20.28 -10.20 3.86
C SER A 252 21.68 -10.56 4.35
#